data_AF-A0A551Z6G7-F1
#
_entry.id   AF-A0A551Z6G7-F1
#
_cell.length_a   1.000
_cell.length_b   1.000
_cell.length_c   1.000
_cell.angle_alpha   90.00
_cell.angle_beta   90.00
_cell.angle_gamma   90.00
#
_symmetry.space_group_name_H-M   'P 1'
#
loop_
_entity.id
_entity.type
_entity.pdbx_description
1 polymer ?
#
loop_
_entity_poly.entity_id
_entity_poly.type
_entity_poly.pdbx_seq_one_letter_code
_entity_poly.pdbx_strand_id
1 'polypeptide(L)' 'MDTQPTIRQLVEQALYYRQITPEIENGINELLARLGYVSDVDYEALELLMDEMDEGRINLVPRR' A
#
# COMPACT_ATOMS: atom_id res chain seq x y z
N MET A 1 -1.81 -20.49 9.52
CA MET A 1 -2.82 -19.85 8.65
C MET A 1 -2.17 -18.58 8.17
N ASP A 2 -1.72 -18.54 6.93
CA ASP A 2 -1.19 -17.30 6.35
C ASP A 2 -2.37 -16.41 6.01
N THR A 3 -2.72 -15.54 6.96
CA THR A 3 -3.71 -14.50 6.74
C THR A 3 -3.16 -13.58 5.65
N GLN A 4 -3.84 -13.48 4.51
CA GLN A 4 -3.46 -12.48 3.50
C GLN A 4 -3.45 -11.10 4.16
N PRO A 5 -2.41 -10.29 3.92
CA PRO A 5 -2.33 -8.95 4.49
C PRO A 5 -3.49 -8.09 3.98
N THR A 6 -3.94 -7.14 4.80
CA THR A 6 -4.94 -6.14 4.40
C THR A 6 -4.27 -4.96 3.67
N ILE A 7 -5.06 -4.13 2.97
CA ILE A 7 -4.55 -2.90 2.34
C ILE A 7 -3.81 -2.04 3.37
N ARG A 8 -4.43 -1.84 4.55
CA ARG A 8 -3.79 -1.09 5.65
C ARG A 8 -2.44 -1.66 6.08
N GLN A 9 -2.32 -2.99 6.22
CA GLN A 9 -1.06 -3.60 6.61
C GLN A 9 0.04 -3.40 5.56
N LEU A 10 -0.32 -3.45 4.27
CA LEU A 10 0.60 -3.19 3.17
C LEU A 10 1.04 -1.72 3.14
N VAL A 11 0.11 -0.80 3.37
CA VAL A 11 0.41 0.64 3.51
C VAL A 11 1.33 0.89 4.71
N GLU A 12 1.01 0.34 5.88
CA GLU A 12 1.83 0.48 7.10
C GLU A 12 3.26 -0.03 6.87
N GLN A 13 3.42 -1.14 6.13
CA GLN A 13 4.72 -1.64 5.72
C GLN A 13 5.45 -0.65 4.82
N ALA A 14 4.78 -0.08 3.81
CA ALA A 14 5.40 0.92 2.94
C ALA A 14 5.86 2.16 3.71
N LEU A 15 5.02 2.66 4.62
CA LEU A 15 5.33 3.80 5.49
C LEU A 15 6.53 3.48 6.40
N TYR A 16 6.54 2.30 7.02
CA TYR A 16 7.60 1.86 7.92
C TYR A 16 8.96 1.74 7.21
N TYR A 17 8.99 1.11 6.03
CA TYR A 17 10.21 0.97 5.23
C TYR A 17 10.55 2.20 4.39
N ARG A 18 9.65 3.19 4.35
CA ARG A 18 9.69 4.37 3.46
C ARG A 18 9.85 4.02 1.99
N GLN A 19 9.29 2.87 1.60
CA GLN A 19 9.49 2.28 0.28
C GLN A 19 8.26 1.48 -0.13
N ILE A 20 7.81 1.66 -1.36
CA ILE A 20 6.84 0.75 -1.99
C ILE A 20 7.63 -0.25 -2.80
N THR A 21 7.64 -1.51 -2.34
CA THR A 21 8.21 -2.61 -3.12
C THR A 21 7.17 -3.14 -4.11
N PRO A 22 7.59 -3.86 -5.16
CA PRO A 22 6.67 -4.50 -6.09
C PRO A 22 5.69 -5.44 -5.39
N GLU A 23 6.09 -6.12 -4.32
CA GLU A 23 5.22 -7.00 -3.54
C GLU A 23 4.10 -6.23 -2.86
N ILE A 24 4.42 -5.06 -2.27
CA ILE A 24 3.44 -4.19 -1.64
C ILE A 24 2.47 -3.62 -2.68
N GLU A 25 2.99 -3.07 -3.77
CA GLU A 25 2.18 -2.51 -4.87
C GLU A 25 1.23 -3.55 -5.45
N ASN A 26 1.72 -4.75 -5.76
CA ASN A 26 0.88 -5.82 -6.29
C ASN A 26 -0.16 -6.28 -5.27
N GLY A 27 0.21 -6.41 -4.00
CA GLY A 27 -0.75 -6.78 -2.95
C GLY A 27 -1.88 -5.76 -2.81
N ILE A 28 -1.57 -4.47 -2.83
CA ILE A 28 -2.58 -3.40 -2.79
C ILE A 28 -3.49 -3.50 -4.03
N ASN A 29 -2.91 -3.60 -5.23
CA ASN A 29 -3.67 -3.68 -6.48
C ASN A 29 -4.58 -4.91 -6.56
N GLU A 30 -4.09 -6.09 -6.15
CA GLU A 30 -4.87 -7.33 -6.10
C GLU A 30 -6.03 -7.24 -5.12
N LEU A 31 -5.82 -6.66 -3.94
CA LEU A 31 -6.87 -6.46 -2.95
C LEU A 31 -7.92 -5.47 -3.43
N LEU A 32 -7.51 -4.35 -4.03
CA LEU A 32 -8.43 -3.36 -4.61
C LEU A 32 -9.28 -3.99 -5.72
N ALA A 33 -8.65 -4.74 -6.63
CA ALA A 33 -9.34 -5.44 -7.71
C ALA A 33 -10.32 -6.51 -7.18
N ARG A 34 -9.97 -7.20 -6.09
CA ARG A 34 -10.80 -8.24 -5.49
C ARG A 34 -11.96 -7.68 -4.66
N LEU A 35 -11.75 -6.60 -3.91
CA LEU A 35 -12.77 -6.00 -3.06
C LEU A 35 -13.79 -5.21 -3.89
N GLY A 36 -13.34 -4.47 -4.91
CA GLY A 36 -14.21 -3.63 -5.75
C GLY A 36 -14.80 -2.40 -5.02
N TYR A 37 -14.46 -2.22 -3.75
CA TYR A 37 -14.73 -1.03 -2.94
C TYR A 37 -13.57 -0.83 -1.95
N VAL A 38 -13.43 0.39 -1.44
CA VAL A 38 -12.43 0.76 -0.44
C VAL A 38 -13.18 1.23 0.80
N SER A 39 -12.85 0.68 1.97
CA SER A 39 -13.42 1.17 3.24
C SER A 39 -12.83 2.54 3.57
N ASP A 40 -13.55 3.39 4.32
CA ASP A 40 -13.06 4.73 4.71
C ASP A 40 -11.66 4.66 5.34
N VAL A 41 -11.42 3.65 6.18
CA VAL A 41 -10.14 3.47 6.88
C VAL A 41 -9.03 2.98 5.95
N ASP A 42 -9.34 2.20 4.91
CA ASP A 42 -8.35 1.84 3.89
C ASP A 42 -8.09 3.00 2.92
N TYR A 43 -9.11 3.84 2.69
CA TYR A 43 -8.99 5.04 1.88
C TYR A 43 -8.05 6.06 2.53
N GLU A 44 -8.25 6.37 3.82
CA GLU A 44 -7.37 7.25 4.59
C GLU A 44 -5.92 6.76 4.60
N ALA A 45 -5.72 5.44 4.70
CA ALA A 45 -4.38 4.86 4.66
C ALA A 45 -3.72 5.05 3.28
N LEU A 46 -4.47 4.81 2.20
CA LEU A 46 -3.97 5.01 0.83
C LEU A 46 -3.70 6.49 0.53
N GLU A 47 -4.55 7.40 1.02
CA GLU A 47 -4.36 8.85 0.89
C GLU A 47 -3.05 9.28 1.57
N LEU A 48 -2.81 8.84 2.81
CA LEU A 48 -1.54 9.10 3.51
C LEU A 48 -0.33 8.55 2.72
N LEU A 49 -0.45 7.34 2.15
CA LEU A 49 0.64 6.77 1.35
C LEU A 49 0.97 7.65 0.14
N MET A 50 -0.05 8.17 -0.56
CA MET A 50 0.12 9.05 -1.71
C MET A 50 0.74 10.39 -1.32
N ASP A 51 0.29 11.02 -0.23
CA ASP A 51 0.87 12.27 0.28
C ASP A 51 2.37 12.11 0.59
N GLU A 52 2.74 11.02 1.26
CA GLU A 52 4.13 10.71 1.59
C GLU A 52 5.01 10.44 0.35
N MET A 53 4.42 9.87 -0.71
CA MET A 53 5.10 9.71 -2.01
C MET A 53 5.30 11.05 -2.72
N ASP A 54 4.27 11.90 -2.74
CA ASP A 54 4.31 13.21 -3.38
C ASP A 54 5.31 14.15 -2.69
N GLU A 55 5.46 14.01 -1.37
CA GLU A 55 6.49 14.71 -0.60
C GLU A 55 7.88 14.06 -0.70
N GLY A 56 8.03 12.98 -1.47
CA GLY A 56 9.30 12.29 -1.71
C GLY A 56 9.85 11.54 -0.50
N ARG A 57 9.02 11.31 0.53
CA ARG A 57 9.41 10.56 1.74
C ARG A 57 9.37 9.06 1.52
N ILE A 58 8.57 8.61 0.55
CA ILE A 58 8.46 7.21 0.14
C ILE A 58 8.92 7.04 -1.30
N ASN A 59 9.81 6.08 -1.52
CA ASN A 59 10.32 5.77 -2.84
C ASN A 59 9.66 4.53 -3.44
N LEU A 60 9.27 4.58 -4.70
CA LEU A 60 8.87 3.40 -5.45
C LEU A 60 10.13 2.63 -5.88
N VAL A 61 10.25 1.39 -5.42
CA VAL A 61 11.38 0.51 -5.79
C VAL A 61 10.99 -0.25 -7.05
N PRO A 62 11.66 -0.03 -8.20
CA PRO A 62 11.30 -0.69 -9.45
C PRO A 62 11.57 -2.19 -9.38
N ARG A 63 10.74 -2.97 -10.08
CA ARG A 63 11.02 -4.38 -10.39
C ARG A 63 12.30 -4.45 -11.22
N ARG A 64 13.31 -5.20 -10.76
CA ARG A 64 14.48 -5.59 -11.57
C ARG A 64 14.16 -6.79 -12.44
#